data_AF-A0A257J3U0-F1
#
_entry.id   AF-A0A257J3U0-F1
#
_cell.length_a   1.000
_cell.length_b   1.000
_cell.length_c   1.000
_cell.angle_alpha   90.00
_cell.angle_beta   90.00
_cell.angle_gamma   90.00
#
_symmetry.space_group_name_H-M   'P 1'
#
loop_
_entity.id
_entity.type
_entity.pdbx_description
1 polymer ?
#
loop_
_entity_poly.entity_id
_entity_poly.type
_entity_poly.pdbx_seq_one_letter_code
_entity_poly.pdbx_strand_id
1 'polypeptide(L)'
;MMWLNMIGAAGTAVLGFLGLIFPDRAANLVNLRAVTPAGMSEFRGTYGGLFLAMGVIPLISRNPGFFAFAGILWAGIAVGRAISIFADRAGTRANWGALAFEAVMAFALLA
;
A
#
# COMPACT_ATOMS: atom_id res chain seq x y z
N MET A 1 15.53 3.22 11.04
CA MET A 1 15.41 3.16 12.51
C MET A 1 14.12 2.44 12.86
N MET A 2 14.11 1.60 13.91
CA MET A 2 12.94 0.78 14.26
C MET A 2 11.62 1.57 14.39
N TRP A 3 11.66 2.79 14.93
CA TRP A 3 10.45 3.62 15.07
C TRP A 3 9.84 4.05 13.72
N LEU A 4 10.67 4.29 12.69
CA LEU A 4 10.18 4.56 11.32
C LEU A 4 9.50 3.33 10.74
N ASN A 5 10.11 2.15 10.92
CA ASN A 5 9.56 0.87 10.46
C ASN A 5 8.19 0.60 11.10
N MET A 6 8.06 0.89 12.39
CA MET A 6 6.78 0.77 13.09
C MET A 6 5.72 1.74 12.57
N ILE A 7 6.09 3.01 12.28
CA ILE A 7 5.15 3.98 11.69
C ILE A 7 4.71 3.54 10.29
N GLY A 8 5.65 3.11 9.44
CA GLY A 8 5.35 2.61 8.10
C GLY A 8 4.45 1.36 8.14
N ALA A 9 4.73 0.42 9.03
CA ALA A 9 3.90 -0.77 9.18
C ALA A 9 2.51 -0.44 9.74
N ALA A 10 2.40 0.48 10.71
CA ALA A 10 1.12 0.96 11.22
C ALA A 10 0.30 1.67 10.14
N GLY A 11 0.92 2.56 9.35
CA GLY A 11 0.25 3.21 8.22
C GLY A 11 -0.26 2.18 7.19
N THR A 12 0.55 1.17 6.89
CA THR A 12 0.17 0.07 5.99
C THR A 12 -1.02 -0.72 6.55
N ALA A 13 -1.00 -1.04 7.83
CA ALA A 13 -2.09 -1.75 8.51
C ALA A 13 -3.40 -0.92 8.50
N VAL A 14 -3.32 0.39 8.71
CA VAL A 14 -4.50 1.28 8.66
C VAL A 14 -5.11 1.31 7.26
N LEU A 15 -4.28 1.39 6.21
CA LEU A 15 -4.75 1.30 4.83
C LEU A 15 -5.41 -0.04 4.54
N GLY A 16 -4.80 -1.14 4.98
CA GLY A 16 -5.37 -2.48 4.88
C GLY A 16 -6.69 -2.62 5.62
N PHE A 17 -6.80 -2.05 6.83
CA PHE A 17 -8.05 -2.04 7.58
C PHE A 17 -9.14 -1.25 6.83
N LEU A 18 -8.79 -0.09 6.26
CA LEU A 18 -9.70 0.70 5.44
C LEU A 18 -10.22 -0.08 4.23
N GLY A 19 -9.34 -0.75 3.48
CA GLY A 19 -9.73 -1.58 2.32
C GLY A 19 -10.58 -2.79 2.72
N LEU A 20 -10.25 -3.41 3.85
CA LEU A 20 -10.95 -4.59 4.32
C LEU A 20 -12.38 -4.28 4.80
N ILE A 21 -12.57 -3.19 5.55
CA ILE A 21 -13.85 -2.87 6.20
C ILE A 21 -14.69 -1.88 5.37
N PHE A 22 -14.03 -0.90 4.75
CA PHE A 22 -14.66 0.21 4.01
C PHE A 22 -14.18 0.25 2.55
N PRO A 23 -14.46 -0.78 1.73
CA PRO A 23 -13.89 -0.92 0.40
C PRO A 23 -14.26 0.23 -0.55
N ASP A 24 -15.44 0.85 -0.42
CA ASP A 24 -15.82 2.03 -1.21
C ASP A 24 -14.92 3.23 -0.92
N ARG A 25 -14.51 3.42 0.33
CA ARG A 25 -13.57 4.50 0.71
C ARG A 25 -12.18 4.22 0.17
N ALA A 26 -11.74 2.96 0.22
CA ALA A 26 -10.46 2.56 -0.35
C ALA A 26 -10.44 2.76 -1.87
N ALA A 27 -11.50 2.38 -2.58
CA ALA A 27 -11.64 2.60 -4.01
C ALA A 27 -11.52 4.09 -4.37
N ASN A 28 -12.22 4.96 -3.64
CA ASN A 28 -12.12 6.41 -3.81
C ASN A 28 -10.71 6.95 -3.52
N LEU A 29 -10.03 6.44 -2.49
CA LEU A 29 -8.67 6.85 -2.12
C LEU A 29 -7.66 6.60 -3.25
N VAL A 30 -7.77 5.46 -3.92
CA VAL A 30 -6.90 5.10 -5.06
C VAL A 30 -7.48 5.54 -6.41
N ASN A 31 -8.56 6.32 -6.40
CA ASN A 31 -9.26 6.83 -7.58
C ASN A 31 -9.66 5.72 -8.57
N LEU A 32 -10.11 4.58 -8.04
CA LEU A 32 -10.63 3.46 -8.81
C LEU A 32 -12.14 3.30 -8.58
N ARG A 33 -12.80 2.65 -9.53
CA ARG A 33 -14.22 2.30 -9.44
C ARG A 33 -14.42 0.82 -9.76
N ALA A 34 -14.97 0.07 -8.82
CA ALA A 34 -15.46 -1.28 -9.10
C ALA A 34 -16.77 -1.19 -9.92
N VAL A 35 -16.85 -1.96 -11.00
CA VAL A 35 -18.05 -2.06 -11.84
C VAL A 35 -18.84 -3.35 -11.60
N THR A 36 -18.27 -4.30 -10.86
CA THR A 36 -18.89 -5.57 -10.50
C THR A 36 -18.67 -5.90 -9.01
N PRO A 37 -19.50 -6.77 -8.41
CA PRO A 37 -19.26 -7.27 -7.06
C PRO A 37 -17.90 -7.97 -6.90
N ALA A 38 -17.44 -8.68 -7.93
CA ALA A 38 -16.10 -9.28 -7.96
C ALA A 38 -14.98 -8.23 -7.99
N GLY A 39 -15.16 -7.13 -8.73
CA GLY A 39 -14.25 -5.99 -8.65
C GLY A 39 -14.22 -5.37 -7.25
N MET A 40 -15.34 -5.38 -6.53
CA MET A 40 -15.39 -4.92 -5.14
C MET A 40 -14.66 -5.87 -4.18
N SER A 41 -14.66 -7.19 -4.44
CA SER A 41 -13.93 -8.14 -3.60
C SER A 41 -12.41 -7.93 -3.66
N GLU A 42 -11.87 -7.41 -4.76
CA GLU A 42 -10.45 -7.07 -4.87
C GLU A 42 -10.03 -5.96 -3.90
N PHE A 43 -10.91 -5.01 -3.58
CA PHE A 43 -10.62 -4.00 -2.55
C PHE A 43 -10.53 -4.61 -1.15
N ARG A 44 -11.33 -5.63 -0.85
CA ARG A 44 -11.25 -6.33 0.44
C ARG A 44 -10.07 -7.31 0.49
N GLY A 45 -9.75 -7.97 -0.61
CA GLY A 45 -8.65 -8.93 -0.69
C GLY A 45 -7.29 -8.24 -0.78
N THR A 46 -7.05 -7.54 -1.90
CA THR A 46 -5.77 -6.97 -2.28
C THR A 46 -5.47 -5.67 -1.53
N TYR A 47 -6.38 -4.69 -1.55
CA TYR A 47 -6.18 -3.44 -0.81
C TYR A 47 -6.47 -3.59 0.70
N GLY A 48 -7.19 -4.63 1.08
CA GLY A 48 -7.63 -4.86 2.45
C GLY A 48 -6.74 -5.87 3.18
N GLY A 49 -7.07 -7.15 3.05
CA GLY A 49 -6.44 -8.25 3.78
C GLY A 49 -4.93 -8.33 3.58
N LEU A 50 -4.45 -8.20 2.33
CA LEU A 50 -3.01 -8.24 2.03
C LEU A 50 -2.26 -7.08 2.71
N PHE A 51 -2.71 -5.84 2.54
CA PHE A 51 -2.07 -4.68 3.18
C PHE A 51 -2.17 -4.75 4.71
N LEU A 52 -3.29 -5.25 5.24
CA LEU A 52 -3.46 -5.42 6.68
C LEU A 52 -2.44 -6.40 7.23
N ALA A 53 -2.29 -7.58 6.62
CA ALA A 53 -1.29 -8.56 7.02
C ALA A 53 0.14 -8.02 6.87
N MET A 54 0.41 -7.32 5.77
CA MET A 54 1.71 -6.70 5.49
C MET A 54 2.11 -5.65 6.52
N GLY A 55 1.15 -4.94 7.12
CA GLY A 55 1.40 -4.01 8.23
C GLY A 55 1.41 -4.66 9.62
N VAL A 56 0.49 -5.59 9.89
CA VAL A 56 0.30 -6.19 11.22
C VAL A 56 1.40 -7.19 11.58
N ILE A 57 1.82 -8.05 10.64
CA ILE A 57 2.84 -9.09 10.92
C ILE A 57 4.16 -8.46 11.40
N PRO A 58 4.72 -7.43 10.75
CA PRO A 58 5.93 -6.77 11.25
C PRO A 58 5.75 -6.14 12.64
N LEU A 59 4.58 -5.54 12.93
CA LEU A 59 4.31 -4.91 14.23
C LEU A 59 4.26 -5.91 15.39
N ILE A 60 3.62 -7.07 15.19
CA ILE A 60 3.51 -8.11 16.22
C ILE A 60 4.85 -8.80 16.42
N SER A 61 5.46 -9.24 15.32
CA SER A 61 6.72 -9.99 15.37
C SER A 61 7.91 -9.14 15.80
N ARG A 62 7.86 -7.83 15.55
CA ARG A 62 8.98 -6.88 15.69
C ARG A 62 10.25 -7.35 14.98
N ASN A 63 10.11 -8.21 13.98
CA ASN A 63 11.23 -8.79 13.25
C ASN A 63 11.66 -7.82 12.13
N PRO A 64 12.92 -7.35 12.12
CA PRO A 64 13.44 -6.47 11.07
C PRO A 64 13.24 -7.01 9.64
N GLY A 65 13.31 -8.34 9.47
CA GLY A 65 13.10 -8.98 8.17
C GLY A 65 11.68 -8.81 7.63
N PHE A 66 10.65 -8.80 8.49
CA PHE A 66 9.28 -8.59 8.05
C PHE A 66 9.00 -7.11 7.71
N PHE A 67 9.63 -6.16 8.41
CA PHE A 67 9.59 -4.76 8.01
C PHE A 67 10.26 -4.55 6.65
N ALA A 68 11.46 -5.12 6.45
CA ALA A 68 12.16 -5.04 5.18
C ALA A 68 11.37 -5.67 4.04
N PHE A 69 10.75 -6.83 4.26
CA PHE A 69 9.88 -7.47 3.29
C PHE A 69 8.70 -6.56 2.88
N ALA A 70 7.99 -5.97 3.86
CA ALA A 70 6.92 -5.01 3.59
C ALA A 70 7.44 -3.77 2.82
N GLY A 71 8.63 -3.27 3.16
CA GLY A 71 9.26 -2.15 2.46
C GLY A 71 9.62 -2.46 1.01
N ILE A 72 10.12 -3.67 0.73
CA ILE A 72 10.37 -4.16 -0.64
C ILE A 72 9.07 -4.24 -1.44
N LEU A 73 7.97 -4.69 -0.82
CA LEU A 73 6.67 -4.74 -1.49
C LEU A 73 6.18 -3.32 -1.85
N TRP A 74 6.29 -2.34 -0.94
CA TRP A 74 6.00 -0.93 -1.24
C TRP A 74 6.89 -0.38 -2.36
N ALA A 75 8.18 -0.71 -2.37
CA ALA A 75 9.09 -0.33 -3.45
C ALA A 75 8.67 -0.94 -4.80
N GLY A 76 8.24 -2.20 -4.81
CA GLY A 76 7.69 -2.86 -5.99
C GLY A 76 6.45 -2.16 -6.54
N ILE A 77 5.55 -1.71 -5.66
CA ILE A 77 4.38 -0.91 -6.05
C ILE A 77 4.84 0.43 -6.66
N ALA A 78 5.79 1.12 -6.04
CA ALA A 78 6.34 2.37 -6.54
C ALA A 78 6.95 2.20 -7.95
N VAL A 79 7.72 1.12 -8.17
CA VAL A 79 8.29 0.80 -9.49
C VAL A 79 7.18 0.54 -10.51
N GLY A 80 6.18 -0.27 -10.17
CA GLY A 80 5.03 -0.50 -11.04
C GLY A 80 4.30 0.80 -11.41
N ARG A 81 4.18 1.72 -10.45
CA ARG A 81 3.55 3.02 -10.69
C ARG A 81 4.40 3.92 -11.59
N ALA A 82 5.70 3.97 -11.35
CA ALA A 82 6.63 4.69 -12.23
C ALA A 82 6.51 4.16 -13.67
N ILE A 83 6.52 2.84 -13.87
CA ILE A 83 6.30 2.22 -15.17
C ILE A 83 4.97 2.68 -15.78
N SER A 84 3.85 2.61 -15.04
CA SER A 84 2.54 3.01 -15.57
C SER A 84 2.46 4.49 -15.98
N ILE A 85 3.15 5.38 -15.25
CA ILE A 85 3.18 6.81 -15.57
C ILE A 85 3.79 7.05 -16.95
N PHE A 86 4.85 6.31 -17.29
CA PHE A 86 5.56 6.47 -18.57
C PHE A 86 4.98 5.60 -19.69
N ALA A 87 4.76 4.31 -19.43
CA ALA A 87 4.29 3.33 -20.40
C ALA A 87 2.82 3.53 -20.77
N ASP A 88 1.96 3.75 -19.77
CA ASP A 88 0.51 3.90 -19.95
C ASP A 88 0.07 5.37 -20.03
N ARG A 89 1.04 6.31 -20.04
CA ARG A 89 0.82 7.77 -20.00
C ARG A 89 -0.04 8.21 -18.81
N ALA A 90 0.05 7.50 -17.69
CA ALA A 90 -0.76 7.74 -16.50
C ALA A 90 -0.22 8.87 -15.60
N GLY A 91 0.46 9.88 -16.16
CA GLY A 91 1.13 10.98 -15.44
C GLY A 91 0.21 12.02 -14.81
N THR A 92 -0.85 11.60 -14.12
CA THR A 92 -1.78 12.49 -13.40
C THR A 92 -1.18 12.96 -12.07
N ARG A 93 -1.65 14.09 -11.54
CA ARG A 93 -1.25 14.58 -10.20
C ARG A 93 -1.48 13.52 -9.11
N ALA A 94 -2.58 12.78 -9.21
CA ALA A 94 -2.90 11.70 -8.28
C ALA A 94 -1.85 10.58 -8.33
N ASN A 95 -1.43 10.14 -9.52
CA ASN A 95 -0.45 9.06 -9.65
C ASN A 95 0.96 9.48 -9.22
N TRP A 96 1.36 10.73 -9.49
CA TRP A 96 2.61 11.27 -8.94
C TRP A 96 2.58 11.36 -7.40
N GLY A 97 1.45 11.78 -6.83
CA GLY A 97 1.26 11.78 -5.38
C GLY A 97 1.31 10.38 -4.77
N ALA A 98 0.67 9.40 -5.41
CA ALA A 98 0.73 8.00 -5.00
C ALA A 98 2.15 7.43 -5.09
N LEU A 99 2.89 7.73 -6.15
CA LEU A 99 4.29 7.30 -6.30
C LEU A 99 5.17 7.86 -5.17
N ALA A 100 5.02 9.14 -4.85
CA ALA A 100 5.74 9.77 -3.75
C ALA A 100 5.39 9.12 -2.40
N PHE A 101 4.10 8.87 -2.16
CA PHE A 101 3.63 8.18 -0.96
C PHE A 101 4.23 6.77 -0.85
N GLU A 102 4.22 5.99 -1.93
CA GLU A 102 4.78 4.65 -1.98
C GLU A 102 6.28 4.62 -1.70
N ALA A 103 7.02 5.57 -2.27
CA ALA A 103 8.45 5.73 -2.01
C ALA A 103 8.73 6.08 -0.53
N VAL A 104 7.91 6.93 0.08
CA VAL A 104 8.02 7.27 1.52
C VAL A 104 7.73 6.05 2.39
N MET A 105 6.71 5.26 2.07
CA MET A 105 6.40 4.02 2.81
C MET A 105 7.51 2.98 2.67
N ALA A 106 8.04 2.80 1.45
CA ALA A 106 9.18 1.93 1.21
C ALA A 106 10.40 2.36 2.03
N PHE A 107 10.75 3.64 2.00
CA PHE A 107 11.85 4.18 2.79
C PHE A 107 11.62 3.98 4.29
N ALA A 108 10.43 4.33 4.79
CA ALA A 108 10.11 4.24 6.22
C ALA A 108 10.20 2.81 6.75
N LEU A 109 9.94 1.79 5.93
CA LEU A 109 10.00 0.36 6.26
C LEU A 109 11.37 -0.29 6.06
N LEU A 110 12.26 0.35 5.28
CA LEU A 110 13.61 -0.13 4.98
C LEU A 110 14.70 0.54 5.82
N ALA A 111 14.37 1.62 6.53
CA ALA A 111 15.31 2.42 7.31
C ALA A 111 15.75 1.72 8.61
#